data_AF-A0A2D8ADN9-F1
#
_entry.id   AF-A0A2D8ADN9-F1
#
_cell.length_a   1.000
_cell.length_b   1.000
_cell.length_c   1.000
_cell.angle_alpha   90.00
_cell.angle_beta   90.00
_cell.angle_gamma   90.00
#
_symmetry.space_group_name_H-M   'P 1'
#
loop_
_entity.id
_entity.type
_entity.pdbx_description
1 polymer ?
#
loop_
_entity_poly.entity_id
_entity_poly.type
_entity_poly.pdbx_seq_one_letter_code
_entity_poly.pdbx_strand_id
1 'polypeptide(L)' 'MNNPRKKYSDAQNVALLSQVSRVCPLCAEPLFYKKSGKSFKNYELAHIYPLNPTKEENQLLQDEE' A
#
# COMPACT_ATOMS: atom_id res chain seq x y z
N MET A 1 15.46 -1.14 17.97
CA MET A 1 15.93 -1.42 16.59
C MET A 1 14.89 -0.86 15.64
N ASN A 2 15.23 0.10 14.79
CA ASN A 2 14.26 0.69 13.86
C ASN A 2 14.26 -0.15 12.58
N ASN A 3 13.33 -1.11 12.49
CA ASN A 3 13.25 -1.99 11.34
C ASN A 3 12.79 -1.15 10.12
N PRO A 4 13.54 -1.08 9.00
CA PRO A 4 13.10 -0.27 7.88
C PRO A 4 11.89 -0.91 7.19
N ARG A 5 10.89 -0.09 6.85
CA ARG A 5 9.75 -0.59 6.05
C ARG A 5 10.24 -1.07 4.68
N LYS A 6 9.70 -2.20 4.23
CA LYS A 6 9.98 -2.74 2.89
C LYS A 6 9.59 -1.70 1.84
N LYS A 7 10.56 -1.35 0.98
CA LYS A 7 10.33 -0.54 -0.22
C LYS A 7 9.90 -1.46 -1.36
N TYR A 8 8.88 -1.05 -2.10
CA TYR A 8 8.40 -1.78 -3.28
C TYR A 8 9.11 -1.30 -4.53
N SER A 9 9.50 -2.25 -5.39
CA SER A 9 9.98 -1.97 -6.74
C SER A 9 8.85 -1.46 -7.64
N ASP A 10 9.20 -0.86 -8.77
CA ASP A 10 8.19 -0.42 -9.76
C ASP A 10 7.34 -1.58 -10.29
N ALA A 11 7.93 -2.76 -10.48
CA ALA A 11 7.19 -3.96 -10.88
C ALA A 11 6.15 -4.38 -9.82
N GLN A 12 6.53 -4.35 -8.54
CA GLN A 12 5.61 -4.64 -7.44
C GLN A 12 4.51 -3.58 -7.32
N ASN A 13 4.83 -2.30 -7.51
CA ASN A 13 3.83 -1.24 -7.56
C ASN A 13 2.78 -1.51 -8.64
N VAL A 14 3.20 -1.90 -9.84
CA VAL A 14 2.28 -2.22 -10.95
C VAL A 14 1.43 -3.44 -10.62
N ALA A 15 2.01 -4.48 -10.02
CA ALA A 15 1.27 -5.67 -9.59
C ALA A 15 0.17 -5.31 -8.57
N LEU A 16 0.50 -4.52 -7.56
CA LEU A 16 -0.44 -4.06 -6.53
C LEU A 16 -1.57 -3.21 -7.12
N LEU A 17 -1.24 -2.27 -8.02
CA LEU A 17 -2.24 -1.47 -8.71
C LEU A 17 -3.21 -2.31 -9.56
N SER A 18 -2.73 -3.42 -10.13
CA SER A 18 -3.56 -4.32 -10.91
C SER A 18 -4.57 -5.08 -10.05
N GLN A 19 -4.24 -5.39 -8.79
CA GLN A 19 -5.15 -6.10 -7.88
C GLN A 19 -6.40 -5.27 -7.56
N VAL A 20 -6.26 -3.94 -7.52
CA VAL A 20 -7.34 -3.01 -7.20
C VAL A 20 -7.93 -2.32 -8.43
N SER A 21 -7.67 -2.84 -9.63
CA SER A 21 -8.12 -2.25 -10.90
C SER A 21 -7.81 -0.75 -11.05
N ARG A 22 -6.72 -0.28 -10.44
CA ARG A 22 -6.29 1.14 -10.41
C ARG A 22 -7.31 2.10 -9.76
N VAL A 23 -8.16 1.57 -8.89
CA VAL A 23 -9.17 2.31 -8.12
C VAL A 23 -8.90 2.11 -6.63
N CYS A 24 -9.10 3.15 -5.82
CA CYS A 24 -8.92 3.07 -4.38
C CYS A 24 -9.97 2.13 -3.76
N PRO A 25 -9.57 1.08 -3.01
CA PRO A 25 -10.51 0.16 -2.38
C PRO A 25 -11.32 0.80 -1.24
N LEU A 26 -10.91 1.95 -0.72
CA LEU A 26 -11.58 2.63 0.40
C LEU A 26 -12.62 3.66 -0.06
N CYS A 27 -12.29 4.48 -1.07
CA CYS A 27 -13.14 5.59 -1.52
C CYS A 27 -13.62 5.47 -2.97
N ALA A 28 -13.24 4.41 -3.69
CA ALA A 28 -13.55 4.19 -5.11
C ALA A 28 -13.03 5.28 -6.07
N GLU A 29 -12.12 6.15 -5.63
CA GLU A 29 -11.50 7.17 -6.49
C GLU A 29 -10.39 6.58 -7.39
N PRO A 30 -10.18 7.12 -8.59
CA PRO A 30 -9.06 6.71 -9.43
C PRO A 30 -7.70 6.99 -8.77
N LEU A 31 -6.81 6.01 -8.80
CA LEU A 31 -5.44 6.15 -8.28
C LEU A 31 -4.53 7.00 -9.18
N PHE A 32 -5.03 7.46 -10.31
CA PHE A 32 -4.32 8.33 -11.24
C PHE A 32 -5.21 9.49 -11.66
N TYR A 33 -4.63 10.70 -11.69
CA TYR A 33 -5.28 11.87 -12.28
C TYR A 33 -4.57 12.29 -13.56
N LYS A 34 -5.30 12.96 -14.46
CA LYS A 34 -4.76 13.52 -15.69
C LYS A 34 -4.65 15.04 -15.57
N LYS A 35 -3.47 15.59 -15.87
CA LYS A 35 -3.25 17.04 -15.94
C LYS A 35 -2.41 17.35 -17.18
N SER A 36 -2.89 18.27 -18.02
CA SER A 36 -2.21 18.68 -19.26
C SER A 36 -1.81 17.49 -20.16
N GLY A 37 -2.69 16.50 -20.30
CA GLY A 37 -2.46 15.29 -21.12
C GLY A 37 -1.54 14.24 -20.51
N LYS A 38 -0.91 14.50 -19.36
CA LYS A 38 -0.06 13.56 -18.63
C LYS A 38 -0.80 12.93 -17.46
N SER A 39 -0.52 11.66 -17.18
CA SER A 39 -1.08 10.94 -16.03
C SER A 39 -0.11 11.02 -14.85
N PHE A 40 -0.63 11.31 -13.67
CA PHE A 40 0.12 11.44 -12.43
C PHE A 40 -0.44 10.50 -11.38
N LYS A 41 0.42 10.05 -10.46
CA LYS A 41 0.04 9.17 -9.34
C LYS A 41 -0.79 9.97 -8.33
N ASN A 42 -1.91 9.39 -7.91
CA ASN A 42 -2.80 9.89 -6.85
C ASN A 42 -2.92 8.88 -5.71
N TYR A 43 -1.85 8.19 -5.38
CA TYR A 43 -1.88 7.11 -4.40
C TYR A 43 -0.55 6.96 -3.67
N GLU A 44 -0.63 6.39 -2.48
CA GLU A 44 0.52 5.94 -1.70
C GLU A 44 0.28 4.49 -1.27
N LEU A 45 1.36 3.71 -1.15
CA LEU A 45 1.26 2.36 -0.58
C LEU A 45 1.29 2.45 0.94
N ALA A 46 0.21 2.03 1.57
CA ALA A 46 0.12 1.90 3.01
C ALA A 46 0.57 0.50 3.46
N HIS A 47 1.31 0.42 4.57
CA HIS A 47 1.47 -0.85 5.29
C HIS A 47 0.35 -0.93 6.32
N ILE A 48 -0.46 -1.97 6.21
CA ILE A 48 -1.64 -2.21 7.05
C ILE A 48 -1.28 -2.67 8.47
N TYR A 49 -0.17 -3.42 8.63
CA TYR A 49 0.30 -3.87 9.93
C TYR A 49 1.35 -2.92 10.54
N PRO A 50 1.39 -2.82 11.88
CA PRO A 50 2.39 -2.04 12.58
C PRO A 50 3.80 -2.56 12.31
N LEU A 51 4.75 -1.63 12.17
CA LEU A 51 6.17 -1.97 11.99
C LEU A 51 6.82 -2.50 13.28
N ASN A 52 6.34 -2.03 14.43
CA ASN A 52 6.77 -2.43 15.76
C ASN A 52 5.52 -2.71 16.62
N PRO A 53 4.85 -3.85 16.42
CA PRO A 53 3.67 -4.23 17.19
C PRO A 53 3.98 -4.34 18.70
N THR A 54 3.00 -4.03 19.54
CA THR A 54 3.04 -4.36 20.98
C THR A 54 2.99 -5.88 21.19
N LYS A 55 3.18 -6.36 22.42
CA LYS A 55 3.11 -7.80 22.70
C LYS A 55 1.72 -8.36 22.37
N GLU A 56 0.70 -7.58 22.67
CA GLU A 56 -0.71 -7.90 22.43
C GLU A 56 -1.01 -7.93 20.93
N GLU A 57 -0.52 -6.95 20.17
CA GLU A 57 -0.66 -6.92 18.71
C GLU A 57 0.06 -8.08 18.03
N ASN A 58 1.25 -8.47 18.51
CA ASN A 58 1.95 -9.66 17.99
C ASN A 58 1.15 -10.94 18.21
N GLN A 59 0.52 -11.09 19.37
CA GLN A 59 -0.31 -12.26 19.66
C GLN A 59 -1.57 -12.27 18.78
N LEU A 60 -2.16 -11.10 18.51
CA LEU A 60 -3.29 -10.97 17.60
C LEU A 60 -2.93 -11.33 16.16
N LEU A 61 -1.74 -10.92 15.71
CA LEU A 61 -1.26 -11.09 14.34
C LEU A 61 -0.54 -12.44 14.11
N GLN A 62 -0.53 -13.33 15.09
CA GLN A 62 0.27 -14.56 15.05
C GLN A 62 -0.09 -15.51 13.87
N ASP A 63 -1.33 -15.41 13.37
CA ASP A 63 -1.90 -16.28 12.33
C ASP A 63 -2.05 -15.55 10.97
N GLU A 64 -1.60 -14.29 10.87
CA GLU A 64 -1.71 -13.44 9.66
C GLU A 64 -0.33 -13.27 9.01
N GLU A 65 -0.24 -13.42 7.67
CA GLU A 65 1.03 -13.36 6.90
C GLU A 65 1.00 -12.32 5.76
#